data_AF-A0AAI9R6W6-F1
#
_entry.id   AF-A0AAI9R6W6-F1
#
_cell.length_a   1.000
_cell.length_b   1.000
_cell.length_c   1.000
_cell.angle_alpha   90.00
_cell.angle_beta   90.00
_cell.angle_gamma   90.00
#
_symmetry.space_group_name_H-M   'P 1'
#
loop_
_entity.id
_entity.type
_entity.pdbx_description
1 polymer ?
#
loop_
_entity_poly.entity_id
_entity_poly.type
_entity_poly.pdbx_seq_one_letter_code
_entity_poly.pdbx_strand_id
1 'polypeptide(L)'
;ARRDEAEKIAKSLGGSLEAYYWCYGETDFMCIMDIPESAKAAKLALTVGASGTFNGKLTPLITVDEMDEICDTDIGEFTLPGQ
;
A
#
# COMPACT_ATOMS: atom_id res chain seq x y z
N ALA A 1 15.94 14.47 0.76
CA ALA A 1 16.50 13.18 0.33
C ALA A 1 15.45 12.07 0.36
N ARG A 2 15.14 11.43 1.51
CA ARG A 2 14.20 10.29 1.54
C ARG A 2 12.77 10.62 1.10
N ARG A 3 12.25 11.79 1.51
CA ARG A 3 10.95 12.30 1.03
C ARG A 3 10.94 12.50 -0.49
N ASP A 4 11.98 13.12 -1.03
CA ASP A 4 12.08 13.41 -2.47
C ASP A 4 12.15 12.12 -3.30
N GLU A 5 12.84 11.09 -2.81
CA GLU A 5 12.85 9.76 -3.44
C GLU A 5 11.46 9.11 -3.39
N ALA A 6 10.74 9.20 -2.26
CA ALA A 6 9.37 8.72 -2.17
C ALA A 6 8.43 9.45 -3.15
N GLU A 7 8.62 10.76 -3.34
CA GLU A 7 7.85 11.55 -4.31
C GLU A 7 8.14 11.12 -5.76
N LYS A 8 9.41 10.85 -6.10
CA LYS A 8 9.77 10.31 -7.42
C LYS A 8 9.13 8.94 -7.67
N ILE A 9 9.13 8.07 -6.67
CA ILE A 9 8.48 6.75 -6.75
C ILE A 9 6.98 6.92 -7.01
N ALA A 10 6.29 7.74 -6.22
CA ALA A 10 4.86 8.00 -6.43
C ALA A 10 4.57 8.52 -7.85
N LYS A 11 5.34 9.51 -8.33
CA LYS A 11 5.21 10.05 -9.70
C LYS A 11 5.46 9.00 -10.78
N SER A 12 6.46 8.12 -10.60
CA SER A 12 6.75 7.05 -11.56
C SER A 12 5.61 6.02 -11.69
N LEU A 13 4.79 5.90 -10.65
CA LEU A 13 3.60 5.05 -10.63
C LEU A 13 2.35 5.80 -11.15
N GLY A 14 2.49 7.07 -11.54
CA GLY A 14 1.41 7.93 -12.01
C GLY A 14 0.59 8.57 -10.89
N GLY A 15 1.10 8.54 -9.65
CA GLY A 15 0.43 9.07 -8.48
C GLY A 15 1.17 10.25 -7.82
N SER A 16 0.83 10.52 -6.57
CA SER A 16 1.42 11.60 -5.78
C SER A 16 1.73 11.17 -4.34
N LEU A 17 2.67 11.88 -3.70
CA LEU A 17 2.98 11.70 -2.28
C LEU A 17 2.17 12.72 -1.48
N GLU A 18 1.20 12.25 -0.71
CA GLU A 18 0.34 13.11 0.11
C GLU A 18 1.04 13.51 1.41
N ALA A 19 1.65 12.52 2.08
CA ALA A 19 2.26 12.72 3.37
C ALA A 19 3.51 11.85 3.56
N TYR A 20 4.48 12.37 4.32
CA TYR A 20 5.68 11.65 4.70
C TYR A 20 6.05 12.01 6.14
N TYR A 21 6.03 11.01 7.02
CA TYR A 21 6.28 11.14 8.44
C TYR A 21 7.55 10.38 8.80
N TRP A 22 8.39 11.02 9.61
CA TRP A 22 9.47 10.31 10.28
C TRP A 22 8.91 9.53 11.46
N CYS A 23 9.30 8.28 11.58
CA CYS A 23 8.88 7.44 12.69
C CYS A 23 10.05 7.27 13.65
N TYR A 24 9.83 7.61 14.92
CA TYR A 24 10.82 7.36 15.97
C TYR A 24 10.45 6.03 16.65
N GLY A 25 10.91 4.92 16.08
CA GLY A 25 10.57 3.57 16.52
C GLY A 25 11.15 2.50 15.60
N GLU A 26 10.50 1.35 15.51
CA GLU A 26 10.96 0.21 14.69
C GLU A 26 10.88 0.48 13.19
N THR A 27 10.00 1.38 12.78
CA THR A 27 9.85 1.79 11.38
C THR A 27 10.58 3.12 11.18
N ASP A 28 11.33 3.25 10.09
CA ASP A 28 12.08 4.47 9.79
C ASP A 28 11.17 5.64 9.38
N PHE A 29 10.13 5.35 8.61
CA PHE A 29 9.17 6.34 8.13
C PHE A 29 7.85 5.71 7.71
N MET A 30 6.81 6.53 7.67
CA MET A 30 5.51 6.18 7.12
C MET A 30 5.10 7.23 6.10
N CYS A 31 4.53 6.80 4.97
CA CYS A 31 4.09 7.71 3.93
C CYS A 31 2.72 7.31 3.39
N ILE A 32 1.96 8.31 2.98
CA ILE A 32 0.67 8.16 2.30
C ILE A 32 0.89 8.60 0.87
N MET A 33 0.54 7.71 -0.07
CA MET A 33 0.64 7.96 -1.50
C MET A 33 -0.73 7.73 -2.13
N ASP A 34 -1.15 8.65 -2.98
CA ASP A 34 -2.31 8.48 -3.84
C ASP A 34 -1.82 7.88 -5.17
N ILE A 35 -2.14 6.61 -5.39
CA ILE A 35 -1.75 5.85 -6.58
C ILE A 35 -3.03 5.42 -7.31
N PRO A 36 -3.26 5.85 -8.56
CA PRO A 36 -4.53 5.63 -9.25
C PRO A 36 -4.79 4.16 -9.61
N GLU A 37 -3.77 3.31 -9.58
CA GLU A 37 -3.88 1.89 -9.94
C GLU A 37 -3.36 1.00 -8.81
N SER A 38 -4.27 0.29 -8.14
CA SER A 38 -3.96 -0.60 -7.01
C SER A 38 -2.96 -1.71 -7.38
N ALA A 39 -3.01 -2.23 -8.62
CA ALA A 39 -2.07 -3.23 -9.11
C ALA A 39 -0.61 -2.71 -9.16
N LYS A 40 -0.40 -1.42 -9.47
CA LYS A 40 0.94 -0.80 -9.45
C LYS A 40 1.44 -0.63 -8.03
N ALA A 41 0.58 -0.24 -7.09
CA ALA A 41 0.93 -0.16 -5.67
C ALA A 41 1.30 -1.55 -5.10
N ALA A 42 0.54 -2.59 -5.45
CA ALA A 42 0.87 -3.97 -5.07
C ALA A 42 2.20 -4.44 -5.69
N LYS A 43 2.46 -4.14 -6.97
CA LYS A 43 3.73 -4.46 -7.63
C LYS A 43 4.92 -3.73 -6.99
N LEU A 44 4.73 -2.48 -6.56
CA LEU A 44 5.72 -1.76 -5.76
C LEU A 44 6.03 -2.53 -4.47
N ALA A 45 5.01 -2.92 -3.71
CA ALA A 45 5.19 -3.68 -2.46
C ALA A 45 5.99 -4.97 -2.69
N LEU A 46 5.66 -5.73 -3.74
CA LEU A 46 6.37 -6.96 -4.09
C LEU A 46 7.82 -6.68 -4.50
N THR A 47 8.06 -5.65 -5.31
CA THR A 47 9.41 -5.27 -5.78
C THR A 47 10.29 -4.83 -4.61
N VAL A 48 9.72 -4.01 -3.73
CA VAL A 48 10.39 -3.51 -2.52
C VAL A 48 10.69 -4.67 -1.57
N GLY A 49 9.72 -5.55 -1.29
CA GLY A 49 9.91 -6.73 -0.45
C GLY A 49 10.94 -7.71 -1.02
N ALA A 50 10.94 -7.95 -2.34
CA ALA A 50 11.89 -8.83 -3.01
C ALA A 50 13.33 -8.27 -3.03
N SER A 51 13.50 -6.95 -2.91
CA SER A 51 14.81 -6.30 -2.91
C SER A 51 15.66 -6.60 -1.66
N GLY A 52 15.04 -7.06 -0.57
CA GLY A 52 15.68 -7.28 0.74
C GLY A 52 16.28 -6.02 1.38
N THR A 53 16.21 -4.88 0.70
CA THR A 53 16.84 -3.61 1.09
C THR A 53 15.89 -2.77 1.95
N PHE A 54 14.59 -3.05 1.87
CA PHE A 54 13.56 -2.33 2.60
C PHE A 54 12.52 -3.31 3.13
N ASN A 55 12.21 -3.20 4.42
CA ASN A 55 11.07 -3.89 5.02
C ASN A 55 9.92 -2.90 5.12
N GLY A 56 9.01 -2.97 4.14
CA GLY A 56 7.86 -2.09 4.05
C GLY A 56 6.56 -2.88 4.14
N LYS A 57 5.60 -2.36 4.91
CA LYS A 57 4.21 -2.84 4.88
C LYS A 57 3.40 -1.90 4.00
N LEU A 58 2.82 -2.43 2.92
CA LEU A 58 1.84 -1.72 2.12
C LEU A 58 0.46 -1.94 2.73
N THR A 59 -0.20 -0.86 3.13
CA THR A 59 -1.56 -0.89 3.67
C THR A 59 -2.44 -0.06 2.73
N PRO A 60 -3.26 -0.68 1.87
CA PRO A 60 -4.26 0.03 1.10
C PRO A 60 -5.22 0.76 2.05
N LEU A 61 -5.44 2.04 1.80
CA LEU A 61 -6.46 2.83 2.50
C LEU A 61 -7.69 2.85 1.62
N ILE A 62 -8.81 2.36 2.15
CA ILE A 62 -10.11 2.38 1.50
C ILE A 62 -11.01 3.39 2.19
N THR A 63 -11.97 3.90 1.44
CA THR A 63 -13.04 4.76 1.95
C THR A 63 -14.02 3.94 2.81
N VAL A 64 -14.83 4.67 3.60
CA VAL A 64 -15.92 4.05 4.37
C VAL A 64 -16.92 3.37 3.43
N ASP A 65 -17.28 4.04 2.34
CA ASP A 65 -18.22 3.51 1.35
C ASP A 65 -17.71 2.21 0.70
N GLU A 66 -16.42 2.12 0.34
CA GLU A 66 -15.81 0.88 -0.16
C GLU A 66 -15.84 -0.24 0.88
N MET A 67 -15.66 0.08 2.16
CA MET A 67 -15.75 -0.92 3.23
C MET A 67 -17.19 -1.45 3.38
N ASP A 68 -18.18 -0.57 3.30
CA ASP A 68 -19.59 -0.94 3.35
C ASP A 68 -19.96 -1.84 2.16
N GLU A 69 -19.51 -1.50 0.94
CA GLU A 69 -19.68 -2.35 -0.25
C GLU A 69 -19.03 -3.74 -0.09
N ILE A 70 -17.84 -3.80 0.51
CA ILE A 70 -17.15 -5.06 0.80
C ILE A 70 -17.96 -5.90 1.79
N CYS A 71 -18.52 -5.29 2.84
CA CYS A 71 -19.33 -5.98 3.84
C CYS A 71 -20.62 -6.58 3.25
N ASP A 72 -21.20 -5.93 2.24
CA ASP A 72 -22.41 -6.39 1.57
C ASP A 72 -22.16 -7.46 0.49
N THR A 73 -20.90 -7.74 0.17
CA THR A 73 -20.53 -8.72 -0.86
C THR A 73 -20.68 -10.15 -0.34
N ASP A 74 -21.50 -10.97 -1.01
CA ASP A 74 -21.60 -12.41 -0.74
C ASP A 74 -20.35 -13.14 -1.23
N ILE A 75 -19.67 -13.85 -0.31
CA ILE A 75 -18.48 -14.65 -0.63
C ILE A 75 -18.82 -16.04 -1.19
N GLY A 76 -20.12 -16.38 -1.29
CA GLY A 76 -20.60 -17.66 -1.76
C GLY A 76 -20.25 -18.84 -0.84
N GLU A 77 -20.26 -20.07 -1.38
CA GLU A 77 -19.79 -21.26 -0.66
C GLU A 77 -18.27 -21.18 -0.47
N PHE A 78 -17.85 -20.74 0.71
CA PHE A 78 -16.45 -20.70 1.12
C PHE A 78 -16.09 -21.94 1.95
N THR A 79 -15.22 -22.80 1.42
CA THR A 79 -14.58 -23.88 2.18
C THR A 79 -13.15 -23.50 2.56
N LEU A 80 -12.77 -23.81 3.80
CA LEU A 80 -11.44 -23.49 4.28
C LEU A 80 -10.39 -24.32 3.50
N PRO A 81 -9.29 -23.69 3.03
CA PRO A 81 -8.20 -24.43 2.41
C PRO A 81 -7.63 -25.47 3.39
N GLY A 82 -7.70 -26.75 3.04
CA GLY A 82 -7.17 -27.85 3.86
C GLY A 82 -8.22 -28.69 4.61
N GLN A 83 -9.52 -28.48 4.36
CA GLN A 83 -10.57 -29.47 4.63
C GLN A 83 -10.87 -30.36 3.42
#